data_AF-A0A812ZS36-F1
#
_entry.id   AF-A0A812ZS36-F1
#
_cell.length_a   1.000
_cell.length_b   1.000
_cell.length_c   1.000
_cell.angle_alpha   90.00
_cell.angle_beta   90.00
_cell.angle_gamma   90.00
#
_symmetry.space_group_name_H-M   'P 1'
#
loop_
_entity.id
_entity.type
_entity.pdbx_description
1 polymer ?
#
loop_
_entity_poly.entity_id
_entity_poly.type
_entity_poly.pdbx_seq_one_letter_code
_entity_poly.pdbx_strand_id
1 'polypeptide(L)'
;MGAPKALRHYEKLLNSAAQLCASPGWLFVASCTYSIGERELSGAASRALAWAQREHRLAATSRQAADHPGHLMLPESQYLKGLLLHLL
;
A
#
# COMPACT_ATOMS: atom_id res chain seq x y z
N MET A 1 12.88 1.60 7.42
CA MET A 1 13.18 3.05 7.46
C MET A 1 12.56 3.69 6.23
N GLY A 2 11.27 4.06 6.33
CA GLY A 2 10.61 4.83 5.28
C GLY A 2 10.98 6.30 5.35
N ALA A 3 11.20 6.95 4.21
CA ALA A 3 11.34 8.40 4.17
C ALA A 3 10.00 9.04 4.61
N PRO A 4 9.96 9.82 5.72
CA PRO A 4 8.70 10.35 6.26
C PRO A 4 7.90 11.17 5.24
N LYS A 5 8.60 11.88 4.34
CA LYS A 5 8.00 12.63 3.24
C LYS A 5 7.25 11.71 2.26
N ALA A 6 7.81 10.55 1.91
CA ALA A 6 7.20 9.62 0.97
C ALA A 6 5.91 9.01 1.54
N LEU A 7 5.92 8.61 2.82
CA LEU A 7 4.73 8.06 3.49
C LEU A 7 3.58 9.06 3.53
N ARG A 8 3.87 10.34 3.77
CA ARG A 8 2.86 11.39 3.72
C ARG A 8 2.24 11.59 2.33
N HIS A 9 2.99 11.32 1.26
CA HIS A 9 2.42 11.34 -0.09
C HIS A 9 1.51 10.15 -0.33
N TYR A 10 1.89 8.95 0.10
CA TYR A 10 1.01 7.78 0.07
C TYR A 10 -0.29 8.03 0.82
N GLU A 11 -0.23 8.57 2.04
CA GLU A 11 -1.41 8.88 2.85
C GLU A 11 -2.39 9.81 2.11
N LYS A 12 -1.87 10.93 1.59
CA LYS A 12 -2.68 11.92 0.86
C LYS A 12 -3.29 11.34 -0.41
N LEU A 13 -2.48 10.63 -1.20
CA LEU A 13 -2.93 10.04 -2.46
C LEU A 13 -4.01 8.98 -2.23
N LEU A 14 -3.81 8.10 -1.25
CA LEU A 14 -4.78 7.06 -0.92
C LEU A 14 -6.07 7.64 -0.37
N ASN A 15 -6.00 8.71 0.45
CA ASN A 15 -7.20 9.38 0.93
C ASN A 15 -8.03 9.94 -0.24
N SER A 16 -7.39 10.66 -1.17
CA SER A 16 -8.08 11.17 -2.36
C SER A 16 -8.63 10.04 -3.23
N ALA A 17 -7.88 8.96 -3.43
CA ALA A 17 -8.35 7.80 -4.19
C ALA A 17 -9.54 7.10 -3.52
N ALA A 18 -9.53 6.95 -2.19
CA ALA A 18 -10.62 6.36 -1.43
C ALA A 18 -11.90 7.22 -1.46
N GLN A 19 -11.77 8.55 -1.52
CA GLN A 19 -12.91 9.45 -1.69
C GLN A 19 -13.53 9.38 -3.10
N LEU A 20 -12.72 9.14 -4.13
CA LEU A 20 -13.18 9.01 -5.52
C LEU A 20 -13.70 7.61 -5.87
N CYS A 21 -13.25 6.59 -5.16
CA CYS A 21 -13.64 5.21 -5.41
C CYS A 21 -15.11 4.98 -5.01
N ALA A 22 -15.81 4.19 -5.83
CA ALA A 22 -17.21 3.84 -5.62
C ALA A 22 -17.45 3.11 -4.27
N SER A 23 -18.69 3.12 -3.80
CA SER A 23 -19.18 2.34 -2.65
C SER A 23 -20.29 1.40 -3.14
N PRO A 24 -20.08 0.08 -3.22
CA PRO A 24 -18.82 -0.64 -2.99
C PRO A 24 -17.81 -0.47 -4.15
N GLY A 25 -16.52 -0.64 -3.87
CA GLY A 25 -15.45 -0.43 -4.86
C GLY A 25 -14.10 -1.04 -4.45
N TRP A 26 -13.16 -1.10 -5.40
CA TRP A 26 -11.84 -1.67 -5.19
C TRP A 26 -10.76 -0.60 -5.31
N LEU A 27 -9.82 -0.61 -4.36
CA LEU A 27 -8.66 0.27 -4.35
C LEU A 27 -7.39 -0.56 -4.18
N PHE A 28 -6.49 -0.47 -5.15
CA PHE A 28 -5.17 -1.09 -5.09
C PHE A 28 -4.09 -0.03 -4.88
N VAL A 29 -3.20 -0.28 -3.93
CA VAL A 29 -2.00 0.53 -3.68
C VAL A 29 -0.77 -0.36 -3.76
N ALA A 30 0.30 0.14 -4.37
CA ALA A 30 1.59 -0.53 -4.36
C ALA A 30 2.76 0.42 -4.13
N SER A 31 3.86 -0.14 -3.65
CA SER A 31 5.16 0.51 -3.57
C SER A 31 6.23 -0.41 -4.15
N CYS A 32 7.04 0.12 -5.06
CA CYS A 32 8.14 -0.58 -5.71
C CYS A 32 9.53 -0.13 -5.19
N THR A 33 9.59 0.54 -4.05
CA THR A 33 10.85 0.91 -3.42
C THR A 33 11.14 0.03 -2.22
N TYR A 34 12.38 -0.44 -2.08
CA TYR A 34 12.81 -1.16 -0.89
C TYR A 34 12.63 -0.34 0.40
N SER A 35 12.86 0.98 0.34
CA SER A 35 12.85 1.87 1.51
C SER A 35 11.52 1.92 2.26
N ILE A 36 10.40 1.65 1.58
CA ILE A 36 9.08 1.60 2.19
C ILE A 36 8.72 0.14 2.37
N GLY A 37 8.72 -0.36 3.61
CA GLY A 37 8.31 -1.73 3.92
C GLY A 37 6.80 -1.92 3.84
N GLU A 38 6.36 -3.19 3.88
CA GLU A 38 4.94 -3.55 3.87
C GLU A 38 4.20 -2.95 5.07
N ARG A 39 4.81 -2.95 6.26
CA ARG A 39 4.24 -2.34 7.46
C ARG A 39 4.08 -0.83 7.32
N GLU A 40 5.07 -0.14 6.76
CA GLU A 40 4.98 1.29 6.54
C GLU A 40 3.87 1.64 5.52
N LEU A 41 3.74 0.86 4.43
CA LEU A 41 2.67 1.04 3.45
C LEU A 41 1.29 0.78 4.06
N SER A 42 1.12 -0.31 4.81
CA SER A 42 -0.13 -0.63 5.51
C SER A 42 -0.50 0.43 6.54
N GLY A 43 0.49 0.98 7.27
CA GLY A 43 0.26 2.10 8.19
C GLY A 43 -0.19 3.37 7.47
N ALA A 44 0.40 3.69 6.32
CA ALA A 44 -0.02 4.82 5.49
C ALA A 44 -1.44 4.64 4.95
N ALA A 45 -1.78 3.43 4.46
CA ALA A 45 -3.13 3.09 4.01
C ALA A 45 -4.15 3.19 5.16
N SER A 46 -3.84 2.66 6.33
CA SER A 46 -4.70 2.75 7.52
C SER A 46 -5.01 4.19 7.90
N ARG A 47 -4.00 5.08 7.94
CA ARG A 47 -4.21 6.52 8.19
C ARG A 47 -5.05 7.18 7.11
N ALA A 48 -4.78 6.88 5.85
CA ALA A 48 -5.54 7.43 4.72
C ALA A 48 -7.02 7.04 4.76
N LEU A 49 -7.32 5.76 5.03
CA LEU A 49 -8.69 5.25 5.12
C LEU A 49 -9.43 5.80 6.35
N ALA A 50 -8.70 6.00 7.46
CA ALA A 50 -9.23 6.70 8.62
C ALA A 50 -9.59 8.16 8.28
N TRP A 51 -8.78 8.88 7.50
CA TRP A 51 -9.15 10.24 7.04
C TRP A 51 -10.33 10.23 6.06
N ALA A 52 -10.40 9.22 5.19
CA ALA A 52 -11.47 9.09 4.22
C ALA A 52 -12.81 8.68 4.84
N GLN A 53 -12.81 8.19 6.09
CA GLN A 53 -14.01 7.69 6.80
C GLN A 53 -14.78 6.63 5.97
N ARG A 54 -14.03 5.75 5.28
CA ARG A 54 -14.60 4.67 4.46
C ARG A 54 -14.49 3.34 5.18
N GLU A 55 -15.58 2.59 5.24
CA GLU A 55 -15.56 1.20 5.67
C GLU A 55 -14.80 0.36 4.63
N HIS A 56 -13.94 -0.54 5.08
CA HIS A 56 -13.03 -1.24 4.19
C HIS A 56 -12.58 -2.60 4.74
N ARG A 57 -12.07 -3.44 3.85
CA ARG A 57 -11.42 -4.72 4.17
C ARG A 57 -10.13 -4.87 3.38
N LEU A 58 -9.09 -5.42 4.00
CA LEU A 58 -7.91 -5.89 3.28
C LEU A 58 -8.25 -7.22 2.61
N ALA A 59 -8.31 -7.22 1.28
CA ALA A 59 -8.67 -8.40 0.51
C ALA A 59 -7.45 -9.25 0.12
N ALA A 60 -6.31 -8.61 -0.17
CA ALA A 60 -5.07 -9.30 -0.48
C ALA A 60 -3.85 -8.42 -0.21
N THR A 61 -2.72 -9.07 0.09
CA THR A 61 -1.39 -8.49 -0.04
C THR A 61 -0.69 -9.12 -1.24
N SER A 62 0.13 -8.34 -1.95
CA SER A 62 0.88 -8.82 -3.11
C SER A 62 2.34 -8.42 -3.04
N ARG A 63 3.18 -9.19 -3.75
CA ARG A 63 4.62 -9.00 -3.90
C ARG A 63 5.02 -9.31 -5.33
N GLN A 64 6.29 -9.10 -5.65
CA GLN A 64 6.91 -9.56 -6.90
C GLN A 64 6.64 -11.05 -7.17
N ALA A 65 6.40 -11.36 -8.45
CA ALA A 65 6.10 -12.71 -8.90
C ALA A 65 7.37 -13.58 -9.01
N ALA A 66 7.20 -14.86 -9.35
CA ALA A 66 8.27 -15.85 -9.37
C ALA A 66 9.37 -15.55 -10.41
N ASP A 67 9.06 -14.78 -11.46
CA ASP A 67 10.02 -14.29 -12.45
C ASP A 67 10.90 -13.14 -11.91
N HIS A 68 10.59 -12.60 -10.73
CA HIS A 68 11.33 -11.56 -10.02
C HIS A 68 11.66 -12.01 -8.58
N PRO A 69 12.47 -13.06 -8.40
CA PRO A 69 12.70 -13.64 -7.08
C PRO A 69 13.44 -12.67 -6.15
N GLY A 70 13.06 -12.72 -4.87
CA GLY A 70 13.86 -12.11 -3.81
C GLY A 70 15.10 -12.95 -3.52
N HIS A 71 16.17 -12.29 -3.13
CA HIS A 71 17.43 -12.91 -2.75
C HIS A 71 17.65 -12.73 -1.24
N LEU A 72 17.85 -13.83 -0.51
CA LEU A 72 17.93 -13.79 0.97
C LEU A 72 19.11 -12.95 1.49
N MET A 73 20.24 -12.96 0.78
CA MET A 73 21.41 -12.15 1.13
C MET A 73 21.40 -10.73 0.51
N LEU A 74 20.34 -10.38 -0.22
CA LEU A 74 20.14 -9.04 -0.78
C LEU A 74 18.69 -8.61 -0.52
N PRO A 75 18.34 -8.22 0.72
CA PRO A 75 16.98 -7.82 1.09
C PRO A 75 16.38 -6.74 0.18
N GLU A 76 17.22 -5.88 -0.40
CA GLU A 76 16.88 -4.83 -1.36
C GLU A 76 16.15 -5.35 -2.60
N SER A 77 16.38 -6.62 -2.97
CA SER A 77 15.68 -7.29 -4.07
C SER A 77 14.18 -7.48 -3.80
N GLN A 78 13.73 -7.47 -2.53
CA GLN A 78 12.32 -7.60 -2.15
C GLN A 78 11.63 -6.23 -2.08
N TYR A 79 11.57 -5.54 -3.21
CA TYR A 79 11.15 -4.13 -3.25
C TYR A 79 9.65 -3.93 -3.46
N LEU A 80 8.92 -4.88 -4.05
CA LEU A 80 7.51 -4.70 -4.43
C LEU A 80 6.56 -5.18 -3.33
N LYS A 81 5.64 -4.30 -2.95
CA LYS A 81 4.56 -4.56 -1.99
C LYS A 81 3.27 -3.98 -2.53
N GLY A 82 2.16 -4.69 -2.40
CA GLY A 82 0.84 -4.20 -2.76
C GLY A 82 -0.22 -4.60 -1.75
N LEU A 83 -1.24 -3.77 -1.64
CA LEU A 83 -2.44 -3.99 -0.83
C LEU A 83 -3.66 -3.80 -1.72
N LEU A 84 -4.54 -4.79 -1.75
CA LEU A 84 -5.85 -4.71 -2.38
C LEU A 84 -6.90 -4.49 -1.29
N LEU A 85 -7.64 -3.40 -1.40
CA LEU A 85 -8.66 -2.97 -0.46
C LEU A 85 -10.03 -3.07 -1.13
N HIS A 86 -10.98 -3.68 -0.44
CA HIS A 86 -12.39 -3.59 -0.78
C HIS A 86 -13.02 -2.49 0.07
N LEU A 87 -13.48 -1.40 -0.56
CA LEU A 87 -14.24 -0.35 0.08
C LEU A 87 -15.72 -0.70 0.01
N LEU A 88 -16.40 -0.59 1.14
CA LEU A 88 -17.83 -0.89 1.29
C LEU A 88 -18.62 0.40 1.13
#